data_AF-A0A6P0SNP9-F1
#
_entry.id   AF-A0A6P0SNP9-F1
#
_cell.length_a   1.000
_cell.length_b   1.000
_cell.length_c   1.000
_cell.angle_alpha   90.00
_cell.angle_beta   90.00
_cell.angle_gamma   90.00
#
_symmetry.space_group_name_H-M   'P 1'
#
loop_
_entity.id
_entity.type
_entity.pdbx_description
1 polymer ?
#
loop_
_entity_poly.entity_id
_entity_poly.type
_entity_poly.pdbx_seq_one_letter_code
_entity_poly.pdbx_strand_id
1 'polypeptide(L)'
;MNPPKYIFHGNPKHRLKQCHPDSPTELEPYIADSELIEAVNLAIFLQRPLLIEGESGCGKTRLAVAVAYELGLPFYRWDIRSTTKVQEGLYEYDAILRLHDVQTKDLTPSINPKTGQPRNPQEPKDYRELG
;
A
#
# COMPACT_ATOMS: atom_id res chain seq x y z
N MET A 1 14.42 7.78 27.49
CA MET A 1 13.74 7.00 26.44
C MET A 1 12.60 7.86 25.90
N ASN A 2 12.53 8.08 24.58
CA ASN A 2 11.41 8.81 24.00
C ASN A 2 10.18 7.90 23.97
N PRO A 3 8.98 8.39 24.35
CA PRO A 3 7.77 7.59 24.24
C PRO A 3 7.49 7.24 22.77
N PRO A 4 6.88 6.06 22.49
CA PRO A 4 6.50 5.70 21.14
C PRO A 4 5.52 6.73 20.59
N LYS A 5 5.82 7.26 19.41
CA LYS A 5 4.99 8.26 18.72
C LYS A 5 3.59 7.73 18.35
N TYR A 6 3.46 6.41 18.22
CA TYR A 6 2.25 5.73 17.80
C TYR A 6 1.87 4.69 18.85
N ILE A 7 0.61 4.71 19.28
CA ILE A 7 0.02 3.74 20.20
C ILE A 7 -1.32 3.33 19.61
N PHE A 8 -1.50 2.04 19.38
CA PHE A 8 -2.73 1.44 18.92
C PHE A 8 -3.58 1.01 20.13
N HIS A 9 -4.83 1.42 20.15
CA HIS A 9 -5.79 1.13 21.23
C HIS A 9 -6.89 0.16 20.81
N GLY A 10 -6.99 -0.19 19.53
CA GLY A 10 -8.10 -1.02 19.02
C GLY A 10 -9.45 -0.30 19.08
N ASN A 11 -9.44 1.03 19.04
CA ASN A 11 -10.64 1.86 19.09
C ASN A 11 -10.56 2.96 18.03
N PRO A 12 -11.42 2.93 17.00
CA PRO A 12 -11.35 3.89 15.89
C PRO A 12 -11.58 5.34 16.35
N LYS A 13 -12.14 5.58 17.54
CA LYS A 13 -12.30 6.92 18.12
C LYS A 13 -10.98 7.55 18.56
N HIS A 14 -9.92 6.77 18.75
CA HIS A 14 -8.59 7.26 19.13
C HIS A 14 -7.75 7.71 17.92
N ARG A 15 -8.40 7.90 16.75
CA ARG A 15 -7.73 8.32 15.53
C ARG A 15 -6.92 9.62 15.71
N LEU A 16 -5.67 9.61 15.24
CA LEU A 16 -4.80 10.80 15.28
C LEU A 16 -5.36 11.94 14.41
N LYS A 17 -5.27 13.19 14.91
CA LYS A 17 -5.73 14.37 14.18
C LYS A 17 -4.90 14.68 12.93
N GLN A 18 -3.62 14.33 12.95
CA GLN A 18 -2.70 14.50 11.82
C GLN A 18 -2.62 13.17 11.05
N CYS A 19 -3.42 13.03 10.00
CA CYS A 19 -3.46 11.83 9.16
C CYS A 19 -2.67 12.04 7.86
N HIS A 20 -2.08 10.96 7.37
CA HIS A 20 -1.52 10.90 6.02
C HIS A 20 -2.65 10.92 4.96
N PRO A 21 -2.46 11.55 3.78
CA PRO A 21 -3.45 11.51 2.69
C PRO A 21 -3.79 10.08 2.25
N ASP A 22 -2.79 9.20 2.16
CA ASP A 22 -2.97 7.79 1.79
C ASP A 22 -3.45 6.89 2.95
N SER A 23 -3.95 7.49 4.04
CA SER A 23 -4.51 6.70 5.14
C SER A 23 -5.94 6.24 4.82
N PRO A 24 -6.37 5.06 5.31
CA PRO A 24 -7.74 4.62 5.15
C PRO A 24 -8.71 5.65 5.72
N THR A 25 -9.72 6.05 4.93
CA THR A 25 -10.71 7.07 5.33
C THR A 25 -12.00 6.42 5.87
N GLU A 26 -12.34 5.24 5.38
CA GLU A 26 -13.50 4.48 5.84
C GLU A 26 -13.23 3.84 7.20
N LEU A 27 -14.22 3.96 8.09
CA LEU A 27 -14.15 3.39 9.44
C LEU A 27 -14.28 1.86 9.38
N GLU A 28 -13.21 1.17 9.76
CA GLU A 28 -13.15 -0.29 9.84
C GLU A 28 -13.09 -0.71 11.33
N PRO A 29 -14.24 -0.95 11.98
CA PRO A 29 -14.27 -1.36 13.37
C PRO A 29 -13.67 -2.76 13.50
N TYR A 30 -12.62 -2.88 14.30
CA TYR A 30 -11.94 -4.14 14.58
C TYR A 30 -11.90 -4.37 16.09
N ILE A 31 -12.44 -5.50 16.53
CA ILE A 31 -12.42 -5.91 17.94
C ILE A 31 -11.14 -6.71 18.14
N ALA A 32 -10.16 -6.10 18.79
CA ALA A 32 -8.89 -6.74 19.12
C ALA A 32 -8.87 -7.11 20.61
N ASP A 33 -8.38 -8.31 20.92
CA ASP A 33 -8.06 -8.70 22.28
C ASP A 33 -6.83 -7.94 22.79
N SER A 34 -6.68 -7.86 24.12
CA SER A 34 -5.58 -7.11 24.75
C SER A 34 -4.20 -7.62 24.31
N GLU A 35 -4.03 -8.92 24.13
CA GLU A 35 -2.77 -9.52 23.68
C GLU A 35 -2.40 -9.10 22.26
N LEU A 36 -3.40 -8.96 21.37
CA LEU A 36 -3.19 -8.53 20.00
C LEU A 36 -2.83 -7.04 19.93
N ILE A 37 -3.48 -6.22 20.75
CA ILE A 37 -3.13 -4.80 20.90
C ILE A 37 -1.69 -4.65 21.41
N GLU A 38 -1.30 -5.46 22.40
CA GLU A 38 0.06 -5.46 22.93
C GLU A 38 1.10 -5.88 21.87
N ALA A 39 0.82 -6.93 21.10
CA ALA A 39 1.69 -7.39 20.03
C ALA A 39 1.93 -6.30 18.96
N VAL A 40 0.88 -5.57 18.56
CA VAL A 40 0.98 -4.44 17.61
C VAL A 40 1.84 -3.32 18.21
N ASN A 41 1.57 -2.93 19.46
CA ASN A 41 2.32 -1.87 20.12
C ASN A 41 3.79 -2.24 20.34
N LEU A 42 4.08 -3.50 20.64
CA LEU A 42 5.44 -4.01 20.76
C LEU A 42 6.17 -3.96 19.41
N ALA A 43 5.52 -4.35 18.32
CA ALA A 43 6.09 -4.25 16.98
C ALA A 43 6.43 -2.79 16.60
N ILE A 44 5.52 -1.86 16.90
CA ILE A 44 5.73 -0.41 16.71
C ILE A 44 6.92 0.08 17.55
N PHE A 45 6.97 -0.31 18.83
CA PHE A 45 8.04 0.09 19.75
C PHE A 45 9.40 -0.44 19.32
N LEU A 46 9.47 -1.70 18.88
CA LEU A 46 10.69 -2.34 18.41
C LEU A 46 11.10 -1.93 16.99
N GLN A 47 10.21 -1.24 16.26
CA GLN A 47 10.36 -0.94 14.83
C GLN A 47 10.64 -2.21 14.00
N ARG A 48 9.95 -3.30 14.34
CA ARG A 48 10.09 -4.60 13.68
C ARG A 48 8.78 -5.01 13.02
N PRO A 49 8.85 -5.74 11.89
CA PRO A 49 7.65 -6.24 11.23
C PRO A 49 6.90 -7.23 12.13
N LEU A 50 5.58 -7.22 12.03
CA LEU A 50 4.69 -8.15 12.72
C LEU A 50 4.09 -9.12 11.71
N LEU A 51 4.36 -10.43 11.89
CA LEU A 51 3.70 -11.50 11.15
C LEU A 51 2.51 -12.01 11.96
N ILE A 52 1.36 -12.16 11.31
CA ILE A 52 0.11 -12.55 11.96
C ILE A 52 -0.41 -13.84 11.35
N GLU A 53 -0.60 -14.85 12.19
CA GLU A 53 -1.04 -16.19 11.78
C GLU A 53 -2.48 -16.50 12.25
N GLY A 54 -3.01 -17.64 11.82
CA GLY A 54 -4.28 -18.22 12.27
C GLY A 54 -5.23 -18.55 11.12
N GLU A 55 -6.47 -18.87 11.44
CA GLU A 55 -7.43 -19.37 10.45
C GLU A 55 -7.87 -18.29 9.44
N SER A 56 -8.33 -18.76 8.28
CA SER A 56 -8.94 -17.90 7.27
C SER A 56 -10.21 -17.27 7.84
N GLY A 57 -10.41 -15.96 7.62
CA GLY A 57 -11.58 -15.24 8.10
C GLY A 57 -11.46 -14.63 9.51
N CYS A 58 -10.38 -14.85 10.26
CA CYS A 58 -10.18 -14.20 11.58
C CYS A 58 -9.82 -12.69 11.51
N GLY A 59 -9.98 -12.05 10.36
CA GLY A 59 -9.78 -10.60 10.23
C GLY A 59 -8.32 -10.12 10.21
N LYS A 60 -7.33 -10.96 9.88
CA LYS A 60 -5.90 -10.57 9.82
C LYS A 60 -5.65 -9.38 8.88
N THR A 61 -6.21 -9.43 7.68
CA THR A 61 -6.14 -8.32 6.71
C THR A 61 -6.82 -7.06 7.26
N ARG A 62 -7.91 -7.24 8.01
CA ARG A 62 -8.72 -6.15 8.56
C ARG A 62 -8.01 -5.43 9.69
N LEU A 63 -7.24 -6.16 10.51
CA LEU A 63 -6.40 -5.58 11.54
C LEU A 63 -5.39 -4.58 10.96
N ALA A 64 -4.73 -4.91 9.85
CA ALA A 64 -3.76 -4.00 9.23
C ALA A 64 -4.41 -2.67 8.81
N VAL A 65 -5.62 -2.72 8.26
CA VAL A 65 -6.41 -1.52 7.90
C VAL A 65 -6.82 -0.74 9.15
N ALA A 66 -7.31 -1.42 10.19
CA ALA A 66 -7.73 -0.79 11.44
C ALA A 66 -6.56 -0.08 12.16
N VAL A 67 -5.37 -0.69 12.18
CA VAL A 67 -4.15 -0.08 12.73
C VAL A 67 -3.77 1.17 11.94
N ALA A 68 -3.75 1.09 10.60
CA ALA A 68 -3.43 2.26 9.76
C ALA A 68 -4.47 3.38 9.91
N TYR A 69 -5.75 3.03 10.00
CA TYR A 69 -6.85 3.95 10.24
C TYR A 69 -6.67 4.71 11.56
N GLU A 70 -6.48 4.00 12.68
CA GLU A 70 -6.38 4.62 14.00
C GLU A 70 -5.11 5.47 14.13
N LEU A 71 -3.98 4.97 13.61
CA LEU A 71 -2.72 5.68 13.68
C LEU A 71 -2.58 6.79 12.61
N GLY A 72 -3.56 6.94 11.70
CA GLY A 72 -3.51 7.90 10.61
C GLY A 72 -2.32 7.70 9.66
N LEU A 73 -1.84 6.46 9.54
CA LEU A 73 -0.68 6.08 8.75
C LEU A 73 -1.08 5.74 7.30
N PRO A 74 -0.17 5.92 6.32
CA PRO A 74 -0.42 5.40 4.98
C PRO A 74 -0.60 3.88 5.00
N PHE A 75 -1.50 3.37 4.17
CA PHE A 75 -1.74 1.94 4.03
C PHE A 75 -1.47 1.48 2.60
N TYR A 76 -0.47 0.63 2.43
CA TYR A 76 -0.12 0.01 1.16
C TYR A 76 -0.38 -1.49 1.23
N ARG A 77 -1.32 -1.96 0.42
CA ARG A 77 -1.67 -3.38 0.35
C ARG A 77 -0.92 -4.04 -0.80
N TRP A 78 -0.22 -5.13 -0.50
CA TRP A 78 0.40 -5.98 -1.50
C TRP A 78 0.00 -7.44 -1.29
N ASP A 79 -0.77 -7.99 -2.23
CA ASP A 79 -1.24 -9.37 -2.19
C ASP A 79 -0.20 -10.30 -2.85
N ILE A 80 0.48 -11.11 -2.04
CA ILE A 80 1.54 -12.02 -2.49
C ILE A 80 1.00 -13.45 -2.67
N ARG A 81 1.36 -14.09 -3.79
CA ARG A 81 1.04 -15.48 -4.15
C ARG A 81 2.33 -16.26 -4.42
N SER A 82 2.27 -17.59 -4.48
CA SER A 82 3.43 -18.43 -4.83
C SER A 82 3.98 -18.17 -6.24
N THR A 83 3.14 -17.60 -7.12
CA THR A 83 3.51 -17.21 -8.48
C THR A 83 3.99 -15.77 -8.59
N THR A 84 3.90 -14.98 -7.51
CA THR A 84 4.30 -13.57 -7.50
C THR A 84 5.80 -13.47 -7.68
N LYS A 85 6.23 -12.72 -8.69
CA LYS A 85 7.66 -12.49 -8.98
C LYS A 85 8.15 -11.22 -8.32
N VAL A 86 9.43 -11.18 -7.95
CA VAL A 86 10.08 -9.98 -7.39
C VAL A 86 9.94 -8.77 -8.31
N GLN A 87 9.93 -8.99 -9.63
CA GLN A 87 9.75 -7.94 -10.63
C GLN A 87 8.42 -7.21 -10.48
N GLU A 88 7.35 -7.92 -10.09
CA GLU A 88 6.00 -7.36 -9.85
C GLU A 88 5.96 -6.42 -8.64
N GLY A 89 6.94 -6.50 -7.73
CA GLY A 89 7.08 -5.59 -6.58
C GLY A 89 8.07 -4.44 -6.80
N LEU A 90 8.65 -4.30 -8.00
CA LEU A 90 9.59 -3.24 -8.33
C LEU A 90 8.99 -2.25 -9.33
N TYR A 91 8.57 -2.76 -10.49
CA TYR A 91 7.88 -2.00 -11.52
C TYR A 91 7.21 -2.94 -12.51
N GLU A 92 6.04 -2.57 -12.99
CA GLU A 92 5.45 -3.15 -14.19
C GLU A 92 5.94 -2.39 -15.41
N TYR A 93 6.18 -3.12 -16.51
CA TYR A 93 6.57 -2.54 -17.78
C TYR A 93 5.59 -2.99 -18.87
N ASP A 94 4.82 -2.05 -19.40
CA ASP A 94 3.82 -2.34 -20.43
C ASP A 94 4.46 -2.35 -21.82
N ALA A 95 5.02 -3.52 -22.17
CA ALA A 95 5.60 -3.75 -23.48
C ALA A 95 4.58 -3.66 -24.63
N ILE A 96 3.30 -3.98 -24.36
CA ILE A 96 2.24 -4.00 -25.36
C ILE A 96 1.86 -2.57 -25.72
N LEU A 97 1.66 -1.71 -24.72
CA LEU A 97 1.41 -0.28 -24.91
C LEU A 97 2.56 0.40 -25.64
N ARG A 98 3.80 0.04 -25.33
CA ARG A 98 4.96 0.53 -26.07
C ARG A 98 4.94 0.09 -27.53
N LEU A 99 4.65 -1.18 -27.80
CA LEU A 99 4.57 -1.71 -29.16
C LEU A 99 3.46 -1.01 -29.97
N HIS A 100 2.29 -0.81 -29.36
CA HIS A 100 1.19 -0.06 -29.94
C HIS A 100 1.63 1.35 -30.34
N ASP A 101 2.30 2.08 -29.43
CA ASP A 101 2.74 3.45 -29.70
C ASP A 101 3.89 3.51 -30.74
N VAL A 102 4.69 2.44 -30.89
CA VAL A 102 5.64 2.32 -32.03
C VAL A 102 4.89 2.22 -33.36
N GLN A 103 3.80 1.46 -33.41
CA GLN A 103 3.02 1.22 -34.63
C GLN A 103 2.11 2.39 -35.02
N THR A 104 1.66 3.17 -34.04
CA THR A 104 0.69 4.27 -34.23
C THR A 104 1.34 5.66 -34.20
N LYS A 105 2.67 5.73 -34.06
CA LYS A 105 3.43 6.99 -33.93
C LYS A 105 3.15 8.03 -35.03
N ASP A 106 2.82 7.56 -36.23
CA ASP A 106 2.57 8.40 -37.41
C ASP A 106 1.11 8.91 -37.49
N LEU A 107 0.20 8.36 -36.68
CA LEU A 107 -1.25 8.62 -36.77
C LEU A 107 -1.76 9.55 -35.67
N THR A 108 -1.25 9.46 -34.44
CA THR A 108 -1.56 10.40 -33.33
C THR A 108 -0.67 10.12 -32.11
N PRO A 109 -0.08 11.15 -31.47
CA PRO A 109 0.72 10.95 -30.26
C PRO A 109 -0.18 10.64 -29.05
N SER A 110 0.08 9.50 -28.40
CA SER A 110 -0.61 9.05 -27.19
C SER A 110 -0.10 9.82 -25.96
N ILE A 111 -1.00 10.41 -25.16
CA ILE A 111 -0.64 11.21 -23.98
C ILE A 111 -0.49 10.30 -22.76
N ASN A 112 0.53 10.53 -21.93
CA ASN A 112 0.67 9.90 -20.63
C ASN A 112 -0.29 10.55 -19.63
N PRO A 113 -1.26 9.80 -19.05
CA PRO A 113 -2.25 10.36 -18.14
C PRO A 113 -1.65 10.88 -16.81
N LYS A 114 -0.44 10.44 -16.44
CA LYS A 114 0.24 10.86 -15.19
C LYS A 114 1.03 12.15 -15.36
N THR A 115 1.62 12.39 -16.54
CA THR A 115 2.48 13.56 -16.79
C THR A 115 1.87 14.60 -17.72
N GLY A 116 0.81 14.25 -18.46
CA GLY A 116 0.20 15.11 -19.49
C GLY A 116 1.07 15.31 -20.73
N GLN A 117 2.22 14.64 -20.81
CA GLN A 117 3.15 14.71 -21.95
C GLN A 117 2.94 13.54 -22.92
N PRO A 118 3.26 13.71 -24.22
CA PRO A 118 3.20 12.60 -25.18
C PRO A 118 4.22 11.52 -24.80
N ARG A 119 3.79 10.25 -24.84
CA ARG A 119 4.66 9.09 -24.59
C ARG A 119 5.65 8.93 -25.73
N ASN A 120 6.91 8.67 -25.39
CA ASN A 120 7.97 8.40 -26.35
C ASN A 120 8.35 6.90 -26.33
N PRO A 121 8.08 6.14 -27.41
CA PRO A 121 8.46 4.73 -27.50
C PRO A 121 9.97 4.45 -27.42
N GLN A 122 10.83 5.46 -27.57
CA GLN A 122 12.27 5.33 -27.37
C GLN A 122 12.69 5.44 -25.89
N GLU A 123 11.84 6.01 -25.04
CA GLU A 123 12.09 6.18 -23.60
C GLU A 123 11.34 5.09 -22.82
N PRO A 124 12.02 4.07 -22.27
CA PRO A 124 11.35 2.96 -21.58
C PRO A 124 10.61 3.39 -20.30
N LYS A 125 10.95 4.54 -19.72
CA LYS A 125 10.32 5.06 -18.48
C LYS A 125 8.86 5.44 -18.67
N ASP A 126 8.46 5.81 -19.89
CA ASP A 126 7.08 6.22 -20.20
C ASP A 126 6.08 5.06 -20.13
N TYR A 127 6.58 3.83 -20.04
CA TYR A 127 5.82 2.58 -20.01
C TYR A 127 6.07 1.79 -18.72
N ARG A 128 6.64 2.43 -17.70
CA ARG A 128 6.88 1.80 -16.40
C ARG A 128 5.93 2.36 -15.35
N GLU A 129 5.32 1.48 -14.60
CA GLU A 129 4.57 1.83 -13.41
C GLU A 129 5.31 1.27 -12.20
N LEU A 130 5.64 2.12 -11.22
CA LEU A 130 6.20 1.64 -9.95
C LEU A 130 5.09 0.92 -9.19
N GLY A 131 5.42 -0.26 -8.66
CA GLY A 131 4.55 -1.04 -7.78
C GLY A 131 4.55 -0.52 -6.36
#